data_AF-A0A3D5WP62-F1
#
_entry.id   AF-A0A3D5WP62-F1
#
_cell.length_a   1.000
_cell.length_b   1.000
_cell.length_c   1.000
_cell.angle_alpha   90.00
_cell.angle_beta   90.00
_cell.angle_gamma   90.00
#
_symmetry.space_group_name_H-M   'P 1'
#
loop_
_entity.id
_entity.type
_entity.pdbx_description
1 polymer ?
#
loop_
_entity_poly.entity_id
_entity_poly.type
_entity_poly.pdbx_seq_one_letter_code
_entity_poly.pdbx_strand_id
1 'polypeptide(L)'
;MDEPKVAVLRHYASPYYDPQKAHEYYMRTRELKGRSTTSLNDDGKKIWSYTKNNIKSEKAAKVKEEQEKRDQKITELREKAEATKEQISSRLKELNEALTQNASDRKKNIDTDKDSDLEEIEKESSSEKERIDNKKNAEIERLMAIEIPSGLSKTERAKRVAERTAKIAKLRNDAKSDKAKISSDAKTNKASVRTDATNRKAKVSSDTKEEKAENQANAKSERAKVSSELKA
;
A
#
# COMPACT_ATOMS: atom_id res chain seq x y z
N MET A 1 55.12 50.32 37.88
CA MET A 1 55.20 50.77 39.28
C MET A 1 54.32 51.98 39.37
N ASP A 2 53.05 51.83 39.77
CA ASP A 2 52.16 52.97 39.95
C ASP A 2 51.34 52.76 41.22
N GLU A 3 51.58 53.66 42.17
CA GLU A 3 51.03 53.70 43.51
C GLU A 3 49.51 53.95 43.49
N PRO A 4 48.72 53.35 44.40
CA PRO A 4 47.34 53.74 44.58
C PRO A 4 47.29 55.14 45.20
N LYS A 5 46.90 56.13 44.39
CA LYS A 5 46.62 57.51 44.84
C LYS A 5 45.44 57.50 45.82
N VAL A 6 45.71 57.53 47.11
CA VAL A 6 44.70 57.72 48.14
C VAL A 6 44.25 59.19 48.09
N ALA A 7 43.06 59.44 47.55
CA ALA A 7 42.47 60.78 47.54
C ALA A 7 42.09 61.18 48.97
N VAL A 8 42.98 61.91 49.65
CA VAL A 8 42.67 62.54 50.95
C VAL A 8 41.63 63.64 50.68
N LEU A 9 40.39 63.40 51.08
CA LEU A 9 39.31 64.39 51.06
C LEU A 9 39.67 65.51 52.05
N ARG A 10 40.34 66.55 51.56
CA ARG A 10 40.63 67.77 52.34
C ARG A 10 39.30 68.50 52.56
N HIS A 11 38.65 68.25 53.69
CA HIS A 11 37.53 69.06 54.13
C HIS A 11 38.00 70.51 54.28
N TYR A 12 37.19 71.45 53.80
CA TYR A 12 37.44 72.89 53.92
C TYR A 12 37.54 73.28 55.40
N ALA A 13 38.75 73.21 55.98
CA ALA A 13 39.04 73.71 57.31
C ALA A 13 39.28 75.23 57.22
N SER A 14 38.23 75.98 56.89
CA SER A 14 38.20 77.42 57.15
C SER A 14 38.18 77.63 58.66
N PRO A 15 38.88 78.63 59.23
CA PRO A 15 38.82 78.96 60.67
C PRO A 15 37.40 79.19 61.22
N TYR A 16 36.42 79.37 60.32
CA TYR A 16 35.02 79.62 60.65
C TYR A 16 34.06 78.46 60.28
N TYR A 17 34.57 77.34 59.73
CA TYR A 17 33.75 76.20 59.36
C TYR A 17 33.81 75.12 60.45
N ASP A 18 32.72 75.01 61.21
CA ASP A 18 32.52 73.98 62.23
C ASP A 18 31.69 72.82 61.61
N PRO A 19 32.32 71.65 61.37
CA PRO A 19 31.65 70.50 60.74
C PRO A 19 30.48 69.97 61.57
N GLN A 20 30.53 70.12 62.90
CA GLN A 20 29.44 69.69 63.78
C GLN A 20 28.24 70.61 63.61
N LYS A 21 28.44 71.93 63.60
CA LYS A 21 27.38 72.89 63.29
C LYS A 21 26.82 72.76 61.88
N ALA A 22 27.65 72.44 60.89
CA ALA A 22 27.18 72.20 59.53
C ALA A 22 26.32 70.93 59.45
N HIS A 23 26.72 69.87 60.16
CA HIS A 23 25.92 68.65 60.27
C HIS A 23 24.63 68.88 61.04
N GLU A 24 24.67 69.60 62.16
CA GLU A 24 23.49 70.01 62.92
C GLU A 24 22.55 70.86 62.07
N TYR A 25 23.09 71.84 61.33
CA TYR A 25 22.32 72.66 60.40
C TYR A 25 21.67 71.78 59.32
N TYR A 26 22.43 70.87 58.71
CA TYR A 26 21.91 69.96 57.69
C TYR A 26 20.86 69.00 58.25
N MET A 27 21.04 68.45 59.45
CA MET A 27 20.04 67.59 60.09
C MET A 27 18.81 68.38 60.53
N ARG A 28 18.98 69.66 60.89
CA ARG A 28 17.92 70.60 61.26
C ARG A 28 17.11 71.10 60.07
N THR A 29 17.73 71.23 58.88
CA THR A 29 17.08 71.76 57.66
C THR A 29 16.94 70.73 56.54
N ARG A 30 17.27 69.45 56.77
CA ARG A 30 17.06 68.42 55.74
C ARG A 30 15.57 68.15 55.60
N GLU A 31 14.98 68.72 54.56
CA GLU A 31 13.75 68.21 54.00
C GLU A 31 14.13 67.11 53.01
N LEU A 32 14.06 65.86 53.44
CA LEU A 32 14.15 64.73 52.50
C LEU A 32 12.93 64.85 51.58
N LYS A 33 13.13 65.14 50.28
CA LYS A 33 12.06 65.00 49.29
C LYS A 33 11.61 63.55 49.26
N GLY A 34 10.59 63.23 50.05
CA GLY A 34 9.92 61.94 50.03
C GLY A 34 9.40 61.69 48.61
N ARG A 35 9.43 60.44 48.17
CA ARG A 35 8.81 60.06 46.90
C ARG A 35 7.31 60.33 47.06
N SER A 36 6.78 61.34 46.37
CA SER A 36 5.34 61.63 46.38
C SER A 36 4.60 60.49 45.70
N THR A 37 4.21 59.48 46.46
CA THR A 37 3.26 58.46 46.01
C THR A 37 1.87 59.04 46.23
N THR A 38 1.36 59.78 45.25
CA THR A 38 -0.04 60.24 45.27
C THR A 38 -0.93 59.01 45.26
N SER A 39 -1.38 58.57 46.43
CA SER A 39 -2.39 57.52 46.56
C SER A 39 -3.75 58.10 46.16
N LEU A 40 -4.55 57.33 45.42
CA LEU A 40 -5.91 57.72 45.09
C LEU A 40 -6.72 58.02 46.38
N ASN A 41 -7.53 59.08 46.36
CA ASN A 41 -8.55 59.30 47.39
C ASN A 41 -9.61 58.19 47.34
N ASP A 42 -10.46 58.08 48.36
CA ASP A 42 -11.39 56.95 48.46
C ASP A 42 -12.40 56.90 47.30
N ASP A 43 -12.83 58.06 46.77
CA ASP A 43 -13.63 58.14 45.54
C ASP A 43 -12.85 57.65 44.31
N GLY A 44 -11.57 58.01 44.18
CA GLY A 44 -10.67 57.54 43.13
C GLY A 44 -10.43 56.03 43.20
N LYS A 45 -10.32 55.45 44.40
CA LYS A 45 -10.25 53.99 44.60
C LYS A 45 -11.55 53.31 44.18
N LYS A 46 -12.71 53.91 44.46
CA LYS A 46 -14.03 53.38 44.08
C LYS A 46 -14.21 53.38 42.56
N ILE A 47 -13.92 54.50 41.90
CA ILE A 47 -13.95 54.63 40.43
C ILE A 47 -12.97 53.65 39.80
N TRP A 48 -11.72 53.62 40.28
CA TRP A 48 -10.70 52.69 39.79
C TRP A 48 -11.13 51.23 39.89
N SER A 49 -11.69 50.82 41.03
CA SER A 49 -12.17 49.45 41.26
C SER A 49 -13.32 49.10 40.32
N TYR A 50 -14.27 50.01 40.14
CA TYR A 50 -15.39 49.85 39.21
C TYR A 50 -14.91 49.70 37.76
N THR A 51 -14.09 50.64 37.27
CA THR A 51 -13.54 50.60 35.92
C THR A 51 -12.68 49.35 35.70
N LYS A 52 -11.83 48.98 36.67
CA LYS A 52 -11.01 47.77 36.60
C LYS A 52 -11.86 46.50 36.54
N ASN A 53 -12.94 46.43 37.32
CA ASN A 53 -13.83 45.27 37.33
C ASN A 53 -14.62 45.14 36.01
N ASN A 54 -15.13 46.26 35.46
CA ASN A 54 -15.78 46.26 34.15
C ASN A 54 -14.83 45.84 33.03
N ILE A 55 -13.60 46.38 33.00
CA ILE A 55 -12.59 45.97 32.01
C ILE A 55 -12.27 44.48 32.16
N LYS A 56 -12.18 43.97 33.39
CA LYS A 56 -11.90 42.55 33.66
C LYS A 56 -13.07 41.67 33.20
N SER A 57 -14.31 42.04 33.50
CA SER A 57 -15.49 41.25 33.11
C SER A 57 -15.69 41.24 31.61
N GLU A 58 -15.54 42.37 30.91
CA GLU A 58 -15.62 42.45 29.46
C GLU A 58 -14.51 41.64 28.77
N LYS A 59 -13.26 41.74 29.25
CA LYS A 59 -12.15 40.92 28.73
C LYS A 59 -12.41 39.44 28.94
N ALA A 60 -12.87 39.05 30.12
CA ALA A 60 -13.19 37.65 30.42
C ALA A 60 -14.32 37.13 29.52
N ALA A 61 -15.37 37.93 29.29
CA ALA A 61 -16.47 37.58 28.39
C ALA A 61 -15.97 37.38 26.95
N LYS A 62 -15.18 38.31 26.40
CA LYS A 62 -14.60 38.20 25.05
C LYS A 62 -13.67 37.00 24.90
N VAL A 63 -12.83 36.73 25.90
CA VAL A 63 -11.96 35.54 25.91
C VAL A 63 -12.80 34.26 25.94
N LYS A 64 -13.86 34.21 26.74
CA LYS A 64 -14.74 33.04 26.83
C LYS A 64 -15.49 32.81 25.51
N GLU A 65 -16.01 33.86 24.88
CA GLU A 65 -16.69 33.77 23.59
C GLU A 65 -15.76 33.23 22.49
N GLU A 66 -14.52 33.74 22.42
CA GLU A 66 -13.52 33.24 21.46
C GLU A 66 -13.08 31.81 21.78
N GLN A 67 -12.99 31.44 23.06
CA GLN A 67 -12.72 30.06 23.47
C GLN A 67 -13.84 29.12 23.02
N GLU A 68 -15.10 29.48 23.23
CA GLU A 68 -16.27 28.69 22.81
C GLU A 68 -16.30 28.51 21.29
N LYS A 69 -16.01 29.57 20.50
CA LYS A 69 -15.90 29.47 19.03
C LYS A 69 -14.77 28.53 18.60
N ARG A 70 -13.61 28.61 19.26
CA ARG A 70 -12.47 27.71 19.00
C ARG A 70 -12.82 26.26 19.32
N ASP A 71 -13.47 26.03 20.47
CA ASP A 71 -13.87 24.69 20.90
C ASP A 71 -14.88 24.07 19.93
N GLN A 72 -15.90 24.84 19.49
CA GLN A 72 -16.84 24.43 18.43
C GLN A 72 -16.12 24.08 17.12
N LYS A 73 -15.13 24.89 16.71
CA LYS A 73 -14.36 24.60 15.50
C LYS A 73 -13.57 23.32 15.63
N ILE A 74 -12.98 23.08 16.80
CA ILE A 74 -12.22 21.85 17.10
C ILE A 74 -13.15 20.63 17.07
N THR A 75 -14.36 20.72 17.62
CA THR A 75 -15.32 19.60 17.58
C THR A 75 -15.74 19.29 16.14
N GLU A 76 -16.09 20.30 15.34
CA GLU A 76 -16.44 20.11 13.93
C GLU A 76 -15.30 19.44 13.13
N LEU A 77 -14.06 19.86 13.35
CA LEU A 77 -12.90 19.28 12.66
C LEU A 77 -12.68 17.83 13.06
N ARG A 78 -12.84 17.51 14.35
CA ARG A 78 -12.73 16.13 14.85
C ARG A 78 -13.82 15.23 14.25
N GLU A 79 -15.06 15.69 14.20
CA GLU A 79 -16.18 14.92 13.61
C GLU A 79 -15.92 14.62 12.13
N LYS A 80 -15.47 15.62 11.34
CA LYS A 80 -15.11 15.42 9.93
C LYS A 80 -13.97 14.43 9.75
N ALA A 81 -12.97 14.49 10.61
CA ALA A 81 -11.84 13.58 10.55
C ALA A 81 -12.23 12.14 10.91
N GLU A 82 -13.08 11.94 11.92
CA GLU A 82 -13.63 10.61 12.24
C GLU A 82 -14.49 10.06 11.11
N ALA A 83 -15.40 10.86 10.55
CA ALA A 83 -16.18 10.46 9.37
C ALA A 83 -15.28 10.05 8.19
N THR A 84 -14.17 10.78 7.97
CA THR A 84 -13.20 10.44 6.92
C THR A 84 -12.48 9.11 7.21
N LYS A 85 -12.07 8.88 8.46
CA LYS A 85 -11.45 7.59 8.87
C LYS A 85 -12.41 6.42 8.72
N GLU A 86 -13.69 6.61 9.01
CA GLU A 86 -14.73 5.61 8.79
C GLU A 86 -14.89 5.31 7.30
N GLN A 87 -14.96 6.33 6.45
CA GLN A 87 -15.01 6.16 4.99
C GLN A 87 -13.80 5.38 4.45
N ILE A 88 -12.58 5.70 4.90
CA ILE A 88 -11.37 4.94 4.53
C ILE A 88 -11.50 3.47 4.95
N SER A 89 -12.10 3.21 6.13
CA SER A 89 -12.30 1.86 6.64
C SER A 89 -13.32 1.05 5.84
N SER A 90 -14.44 1.67 5.49
CA SER A 90 -15.47 1.06 4.65
C SER A 90 -14.92 0.75 3.26
N ARG A 91 -14.24 1.70 2.64
CA ARG A 91 -13.63 1.52 1.31
C ARG A 91 -12.56 0.42 1.31
N LEU A 92 -11.74 0.33 2.36
CA LEU A 92 -10.77 -0.77 2.52
C LEU A 92 -11.46 -2.13 2.57
N LYS A 93 -12.58 -2.23 3.29
CA LYS A 93 -13.36 -3.46 3.40
C LYS A 93 -13.92 -3.86 2.03
N GLU A 94 -14.57 -2.93 1.34
CA GLU A 94 -15.11 -3.15 -0.01
C GLU A 94 -14.03 -3.58 -1.01
N LEU A 95 -12.87 -2.91 -1.01
CA LEU A 95 -11.74 -3.28 -1.87
C LEU A 95 -11.25 -4.71 -1.58
N ASN A 96 -11.09 -5.07 -0.31
CA ASN A 96 -10.63 -6.42 0.05
C ASN A 96 -11.66 -7.51 -0.27
N GLU A 97 -12.95 -7.21 -0.18
CA GLU A 97 -14.04 -8.10 -0.61
C GLU A 97 -14.02 -8.28 -2.13
N ALA A 98 -13.93 -7.17 -2.88
CA ALA A 98 -13.83 -7.19 -4.34
C ALA A 98 -12.62 -7.98 -4.83
N LEU A 99 -11.45 -7.81 -4.20
CA LEU A 99 -10.25 -8.61 -4.50
C LEU A 99 -10.48 -10.11 -4.26
N THR A 100 -11.23 -10.46 -3.21
CA THR A 100 -11.55 -11.86 -2.90
C THR A 100 -12.45 -12.47 -3.96
N GLN A 101 -13.48 -11.74 -4.40
CA GLN A 101 -14.38 -12.20 -5.46
C GLN A 101 -13.64 -12.33 -6.79
N ASN A 102 -12.88 -11.30 -7.18
CA ASN A 102 -12.08 -11.32 -8.40
C ASN A 102 -11.09 -12.50 -8.42
N ALA A 103 -10.40 -12.75 -7.30
CA ALA A 103 -9.50 -13.90 -7.19
C ALA A 103 -10.24 -15.25 -7.34
N SER A 104 -11.47 -15.36 -6.80
CA SER A 104 -12.32 -16.53 -6.96
C SER A 104 -12.72 -16.74 -8.42
N ASP A 105 -13.17 -15.69 -9.09
CA ASP A 105 -13.61 -15.76 -10.49
C ASP A 105 -12.43 -16.04 -11.44
N ARG A 106 -11.27 -15.43 -11.22
CA ARG A 106 -10.03 -15.76 -11.95
C ARG A 106 -9.66 -17.22 -11.81
N LYS A 107 -9.80 -17.81 -10.61
CA LYS A 107 -9.54 -19.24 -10.39
C LYS A 107 -10.53 -20.14 -11.12
N LYS A 108 -11.82 -19.77 -11.13
CA LYS A 108 -12.84 -20.49 -11.91
C LYS A 108 -12.51 -20.46 -13.40
N ASN A 109 -12.12 -19.30 -13.94
CA ASN A 109 -11.74 -19.16 -15.33
C ASN A 109 -10.51 -20.01 -15.67
N ILE A 110 -9.51 -20.07 -14.78
CA ILE A 110 -8.36 -20.97 -14.98
C ILE A 110 -8.80 -22.44 -15.03
N ASP A 111 -9.79 -22.83 -14.22
CA ASP A 111 -10.31 -24.19 -14.25
C ASP A 111 -11.11 -24.47 -15.53
N THR A 112 -11.89 -23.52 -16.04
CA THR A 112 -12.60 -23.67 -17.32
C THR A 112 -11.65 -23.76 -18.50
N ASP A 113 -10.62 -22.91 -18.54
CA ASP A 113 -9.59 -22.93 -19.59
C ASP A 113 -8.87 -24.27 -19.60
N LYS A 114 -8.44 -24.73 -18.42
CA LYS A 114 -7.80 -26.04 -18.22
C LYS A 114 -8.68 -27.18 -18.72
N ASP A 115 -9.98 -27.17 -18.42
CA ASP A 115 -10.90 -28.23 -18.86
C ASP A 115 -11.09 -28.21 -20.39
N SER A 116 -11.19 -27.02 -21.00
CA SER A 116 -11.24 -26.85 -22.45
C SER A 116 -9.98 -27.37 -23.14
N ASP A 117 -8.79 -27.00 -22.64
CA ASP A 117 -7.50 -27.44 -23.18
C ASP A 117 -7.36 -28.98 -23.09
N LEU A 118 -7.83 -29.58 -22.00
CA LEU A 118 -7.80 -31.04 -21.83
C LEU A 118 -8.71 -31.77 -22.84
N GLU A 119 -9.88 -31.20 -23.13
CA GLU A 119 -10.81 -31.72 -24.14
C GLU A 119 -10.23 -31.57 -25.55
N GLU A 120 -9.62 -30.43 -25.87
CA GLU A 120 -8.97 -30.20 -27.16
C GLU A 120 -7.84 -31.20 -27.41
N ILE A 121 -6.96 -31.41 -26.43
CA ILE A 121 -5.87 -32.41 -26.55
C ILE A 121 -6.43 -33.82 -26.79
N GLU A 122 -7.55 -34.17 -26.15
CA GLU A 122 -8.18 -35.48 -26.34
C GLU A 122 -8.74 -35.65 -27.76
N LYS A 123 -9.46 -34.63 -28.23
CA LYS A 123 -10.05 -34.60 -29.57
C LYS A 123 -8.98 -34.63 -30.66
N GLU A 124 -7.90 -33.87 -30.49
CA GLU A 124 -6.78 -33.85 -31.41
C GLU A 124 -6.08 -35.20 -31.45
N SER A 125 -5.72 -35.76 -30.28
CA SER A 125 -5.07 -37.08 -30.18
C SER A 125 -5.90 -38.18 -30.86
N SER A 126 -7.22 -38.15 -30.69
CA SER A 126 -8.14 -39.11 -31.31
C SER A 126 -8.17 -38.96 -32.84
N SER A 127 -8.37 -37.73 -33.31
CA SER A 127 -8.45 -37.40 -34.74
C SER A 127 -7.16 -37.75 -35.48
N GLU A 128 -6.01 -37.54 -34.84
CA GLU A 128 -4.71 -37.81 -35.43
C GLU A 128 -4.42 -39.31 -35.52
N LYS A 129 -4.81 -40.09 -34.51
CA LYS A 129 -4.78 -41.56 -34.54
C LYS A 129 -5.68 -42.12 -35.65
N GLU A 130 -6.86 -41.56 -35.84
CA GLU A 130 -7.79 -41.95 -36.90
C GLU A 130 -7.18 -41.68 -38.29
N ARG A 131 -6.58 -40.50 -38.50
CA ARG A 131 -5.86 -40.17 -39.74
C ARG A 131 -4.74 -41.15 -40.05
N ILE A 132 -3.98 -41.59 -39.04
CA ILE A 132 -2.94 -42.62 -39.22
C ILE A 132 -3.56 -43.94 -39.66
N ASP A 133 -4.64 -44.38 -39.02
CA ASP A 133 -5.29 -45.64 -39.38
C ASP A 133 -5.87 -45.59 -40.80
N ASN A 134 -6.51 -44.49 -41.18
CA ASN A 134 -7.05 -44.29 -42.53
C ASN A 134 -5.95 -44.28 -43.59
N LYS A 135 -4.86 -43.55 -43.36
CA LYS A 135 -3.70 -43.50 -44.28
C LYS A 135 -3.06 -44.89 -44.44
N LYS A 136 -2.85 -45.60 -43.33
CA LYS A 136 -2.32 -46.96 -43.32
C LYS A 136 -3.22 -47.92 -44.09
N ASN A 137 -4.53 -47.89 -43.85
CA ASN A 137 -5.48 -48.79 -44.52
C ASN A 137 -5.53 -48.52 -46.03
N ALA A 138 -5.63 -47.26 -46.44
CA ALA A 138 -5.65 -46.88 -47.85
C ALA A 138 -4.38 -47.33 -48.60
N GLU A 139 -3.21 -47.24 -47.97
CA GLU A 139 -1.96 -47.70 -48.59
C GLU A 139 -1.88 -49.23 -48.68
N ILE A 140 -2.41 -49.95 -47.68
CA ILE A 140 -2.52 -51.42 -47.74
C ILE A 140 -3.46 -51.83 -48.89
N GLU A 141 -4.60 -51.15 -49.06
CA GLU A 141 -5.52 -51.41 -50.17
C GLU A 141 -4.86 -51.18 -51.52
N ARG A 142 -4.10 -50.08 -51.68
CA ARG A 142 -3.31 -49.82 -52.90
C ARG A 142 -2.29 -50.93 -53.19
N LEU A 143 -1.56 -51.38 -52.18
CA LEU A 143 -0.60 -52.48 -52.34
C LEU A 143 -1.27 -53.80 -52.72
N MET A 144 -2.47 -54.06 -52.22
CA MET A 144 -3.24 -55.27 -52.51
C MET A 144 -3.89 -55.23 -53.90
N ALA A 145 -4.32 -54.06 -54.36
CA ALA A 145 -4.91 -53.85 -55.68
C ALA A 145 -3.93 -54.05 -56.84
N ILE A 146 -2.62 -53.98 -56.60
CA ILE A 146 -1.60 -54.31 -57.60
C ILE A 146 -1.63 -55.82 -57.84
N GLU A 147 -2.22 -56.23 -58.97
CA GLU A 147 -2.28 -57.62 -59.40
C GLU A 147 -0.88 -58.19 -59.69
N ILE A 148 -0.66 -59.46 -59.34
CA ILE A 148 0.58 -60.15 -59.63
C ILE A 148 0.45 -60.88 -60.97
N PRO A 149 1.27 -60.58 -62.00
CA PRO A 149 1.11 -61.15 -63.33
C PRO A 149 1.06 -62.69 -63.36
N SER A 150 0.14 -63.22 -64.17
CA SER A 150 -0.13 -64.65 -64.28
C SER A 150 1.02 -65.45 -64.94
N GLY A 151 1.91 -64.79 -65.70
CA GLY A 151 3.03 -65.41 -66.44
C GLY A 151 4.38 -65.51 -65.69
N LEU A 152 4.46 -65.10 -64.41
CA LEU A 152 5.69 -65.21 -63.60
C LEU A 152 5.95 -66.64 -63.12
N SER A 153 7.22 -67.03 -62.98
CA SER A 153 7.60 -68.30 -62.36
C SER A 153 7.07 -68.39 -60.92
N LYS A 154 6.83 -69.61 -60.42
CA LYS A 154 6.38 -69.84 -59.03
C LYS A 154 7.30 -69.15 -58.02
N THR A 155 8.60 -69.11 -58.32
CA THR A 155 9.62 -68.48 -57.47
C THR A 155 9.54 -66.95 -57.50
N GLU A 156 9.40 -66.32 -58.67
CA GLU A 156 9.22 -64.87 -58.77
C GLU A 156 7.92 -64.41 -58.11
N ARG A 157 6.83 -65.16 -58.32
CA ARG A 157 5.53 -64.85 -57.72
C ARG A 157 5.63 -64.88 -56.19
N ALA A 158 6.30 -65.89 -55.63
CA ALA A 158 6.54 -65.96 -54.20
C ALA A 158 7.36 -64.77 -53.68
N LYS A 159 8.42 -64.35 -54.39
CA LYS A 159 9.22 -63.16 -54.04
C LYS A 159 8.35 -61.89 -54.00
N ARG A 160 7.53 -61.65 -55.04
CA ARG A 160 6.62 -60.48 -55.11
C ARG A 160 5.60 -60.46 -53.97
N VAL A 161 5.02 -61.61 -53.61
CA VAL A 161 4.10 -61.74 -52.47
C VAL A 161 4.81 -61.45 -51.15
N ALA A 162 6.01 -61.98 -50.96
CA ALA A 162 6.81 -61.77 -49.76
C ALA A 162 7.19 -60.28 -49.59
N GLU A 163 7.63 -59.62 -50.66
CA GLU A 163 7.92 -58.18 -50.66
C GLU A 163 6.69 -57.34 -50.31
N ARG A 164 5.52 -57.64 -50.90
CA ARG A 164 4.27 -56.95 -50.59
C ARG A 164 3.89 -57.15 -49.11
N THR A 165 4.00 -58.37 -48.61
CA THR A 165 3.69 -58.71 -47.22
C THR A 165 4.63 -57.98 -46.26
N ALA A 166 5.92 -57.88 -46.58
CA ALA A 166 6.90 -57.13 -45.80
C ALA A 166 6.57 -55.62 -45.77
N LYS A 167 6.17 -55.03 -46.90
CA LYS A 167 5.72 -53.62 -46.95
C LYS A 167 4.49 -53.38 -46.08
N ILE A 168 3.49 -54.25 -46.15
CA ILE A 168 2.29 -54.18 -45.31
C ILE A 168 2.65 -54.31 -43.82
N ALA A 169 3.54 -55.24 -43.47
CA ALA A 169 3.99 -55.41 -42.10
C ALA A 169 4.70 -54.14 -41.58
N LYS A 170 5.55 -53.52 -42.40
CA LYS A 170 6.21 -52.25 -42.06
C LYS A 170 5.19 -51.14 -41.81
N LEU A 171 4.23 -50.93 -42.72
CA LEU A 171 3.16 -49.93 -42.56
C LEU A 171 2.36 -50.11 -41.26
N ARG A 172 2.06 -51.36 -40.88
CA ARG A 172 1.37 -51.67 -39.62
C ARG A 172 2.21 -51.34 -38.39
N ASN A 173 3.50 -51.63 -38.43
CA ASN A 173 4.42 -51.34 -37.33
C ASN A 173 4.66 -49.84 -37.17
N ASP A 174 4.86 -49.11 -38.27
CA ASP A 174 5.05 -47.66 -38.26
C ASP A 174 3.81 -46.97 -37.70
N ALA A 175 2.62 -47.31 -38.20
CA ALA A 175 1.36 -46.78 -37.68
C ALA A 175 1.14 -47.11 -36.18
N LYS A 176 1.55 -48.29 -35.72
CA LYS A 176 1.50 -48.65 -34.30
C LYS A 176 2.45 -47.77 -33.47
N SER A 177 3.66 -47.52 -33.96
CA SER A 177 4.65 -46.67 -33.30
C SER A 177 4.17 -45.22 -33.22
N ASP A 178 3.67 -44.67 -34.31
CA ASP A 178 3.24 -43.27 -34.36
C ASP A 178 2.02 -43.01 -33.47
N LYS A 179 1.04 -43.93 -33.45
CA LYS A 179 -0.09 -43.83 -32.50
C LYS A 179 0.35 -43.94 -31.05
N ALA A 180 1.39 -44.71 -30.75
CA ALA A 180 1.95 -44.78 -29.40
C ALA A 180 2.63 -43.46 -29.00
N LYS A 181 3.36 -42.82 -29.92
CA LYS A 181 3.94 -41.47 -29.70
C LYS A 181 2.85 -40.44 -29.42
N ILE A 182 1.83 -40.35 -30.28
CA ILE A 182 0.69 -39.44 -30.07
C ILE A 182 0.02 -39.65 -28.71
N SER A 183 -0.10 -40.91 -28.27
CA SER A 183 -0.67 -41.20 -26.95
C SER A 183 0.25 -40.76 -25.80
N SER A 184 1.56 -40.87 -25.98
CA SER A 184 2.56 -40.41 -25.01
C SER A 184 2.56 -38.89 -24.93
N ASP A 185 2.58 -38.21 -26.06
CA ASP A 185 2.62 -36.76 -26.17
C ASP A 185 1.34 -36.14 -25.58
N ALA A 186 0.17 -36.69 -25.90
CA ALA A 186 -1.09 -36.27 -25.29
C ALA A 186 -1.07 -36.43 -23.76
N LYS A 187 -0.47 -37.50 -23.22
CA LYS A 187 -0.35 -37.70 -21.77
C LYS A 187 0.54 -36.63 -21.14
N THR A 188 1.66 -36.32 -21.77
CA THR A 188 2.60 -35.27 -21.34
C THR A 188 1.94 -33.89 -21.39
N ASN A 189 1.27 -33.55 -22.48
CA ASN A 189 0.58 -32.27 -22.65
C ASN A 189 -0.53 -32.10 -21.61
N LYS A 190 -1.36 -33.13 -21.41
CA LYS A 190 -2.39 -33.12 -20.35
C LYS A 190 -1.79 -32.95 -18.95
N ALA A 191 -0.60 -33.48 -18.68
CA ALA A 191 0.08 -33.26 -17.40
C ALA A 191 0.57 -31.81 -17.28
N SER A 192 1.17 -31.27 -18.35
CA SER A 192 1.62 -29.88 -18.41
C SER A 192 0.48 -28.89 -18.15
N VAL A 193 -0.67 -29.05 -18.80
CA VAL A 193 -1.87 -28.20 -18.61
C VAL A 193 -2.32 -28.20 -17.14
N ARG A 194 -2.37 -29.36 -16.49
CA ARG A 194 -2.76 -29.46 -15.07
C ARG A 194 -1.76 -28.75 -14.15
N THR A 195 -0.47 -28.90 -14.42
CA THR A 195 0.58 -28.23 -13.65
C THR A 195 0.52 -26.71 -13.84
N ASP A 196 0.37 -26.24 -15.09
CA ASP A 196 0.26 -24.81 -15.37
C ASP A 196 -0.96 -24.18 -14.67
N ALA A 197 -2.14 -24.81 -14.78
CA ALA A 197 -3.34 -24.36 -14.08
C ALA A 197 -3.13 -24.28 -12.56
N THR A 198 -2.42 -25.26 -11.97
CA THR A 198 -2.09 -25.25 -10.54
C THR A 198 -1.18 -24.06 -10.19
N ASN A 199 -0.14 -23.83 -10.98
CA ASN A 199 0.79 -22.72 -10.80
C ASN A 199 0.09 -21.36 -10.94
N ARG A 200 -0.78 -21.21 -11.95
CA ARG A 200 -1.57 -19.99 -12.17
C ARG A 200 -2.50 -19.71 -10.99
N LYS A 201 -3.18 -20.73 -10.44
CA LYS A 201 -4.03 -20.57 -9.23
C LYS A 201 -3.22 -20.22 -7.98
N ALA A 202 -2.03 -20.78 -7.83
CA ALA A 202 -1.11 -20.42 -6.75
C ALA A 202 -0.68 -18.95 -6.87
N LYS A 203 -0.30 -18.50 -8.07
CA LYS A 203 0.06 -17.11 -8.36
C LYS A 203 -1.09 -16.15 -8.03
N VAL A 204 -2.32 -16.42 -8.50
CA VAL A 204 -3.50 -15.60 -8.15
C VAL A 204 -3.66 -15.46 -6.64
N SER A 205 -3.39 -16.53 -5.87
CA SER A 205 -3.48 -16.48 -4.41
C SER A 205 -2.38 -15.63 -3.78
N SER A 206 -1.15 -15.66 -4.31
CA SER A 206 -0.04 -14.82 -3.86
C SER A 206 -0.34 -13.34 -4.16
N ASP A 207 -0.66 -13.04 -5.42
CA ASP A 207 -0.94 -11.67 -5.88
C ASP A 207 -2.07 -11.03 -5.05
N THR A 208 -3.15 -11.78 -4.81
CA THR A 208 -4.28 -11.29 -3.97
C THR A 208 -3.85 -10.99 -2.53
N LYS A 209 -2.92 -11.77 -1.98
CA LYS A 209 -2.42 -11.56 -0.61
C LYS A 209 -1.56 -10.30 -0.54
N GLU A 210 -0.71 -10.08 -1.54
CA GLU A 210 0.13 -8.90 -1.67
C GLU A 210 -0.71 -7.63 -1.83
N GLU A 211 -1.67 -7.63 -2.77
CA GLU A 211 -2.58 -6.50 -3.00
C GLU A 211 -3.40 -6.12 -1.75
N LYS A 212 -3.86 -7.13 -0.98
CA LYS A 212 -4.56 -6.87 0.29
C LYS A 212 -3.63 -6.23 1.33
N ALA A 213 -2.37 -6.65 1.41
CA ALA A 213 -1.40 -6.07 2.33
C ALA A 213 -1.09 -4.62 1.95
N GLU A 214 -0.94 -4.32 0.66
CA GLU A 214 -0.76 -2.97 0.15
C GLU A 214 -1.96 -2.07 0.46
N ASN A 215 -3.18 -2.55 0.22
CA ASN A 215 -4.40 -1.81 0.56
C ASN A 215 -4.47 -1.48 2.06
N GLN A 216 -4.10 -2.42 2.93
CA GLN A 216 -4.05 -2.18 4.37
C GLN A 216 -2.99 -1.14 4.74
N ALA A 217 -1.80 -1.20 4.13
CA ALA A 217 -0.74 -0.23 4.36
C ALA A 217 -1.15 1.18 3.92
N ASN A 218 -1.78 1.29 2.74
CA ASN A 218 -2.29 2.54 2.21
C ASN A 218 -3.38 3.14 3.10
N ALA A 219 -4.38 2.35 3.49
CA ALA A 219 -5.43 2.81 4.39
C ALA A 219 -4.88 3.25 5.76
N LYS A 220 -3.85 2.56 6.28
CA LYS A 220 -3.17 2.97 7.52
C LYS A 220 -2.47 4.32 7.34
N SER A 221 -1.78 4.51 6.22
CA SER A 221 -1.11 5.77 5.88
C SER A 221 -2.11 6.93 5.74
N GLU A 222 -3.22 6.72 5.05
CA GLU A 222 -4.26 7.75 4.88
C GLU A 222 -4.90 8.15 6.21
N ARG A 223 -5.26 7.19 7.07
CA ARG A 223 -5.77 7.51 8.42
C ARG A 223 -4.75 8.28 9.26
N ALA A 224 -3.46 7.95 9.13
CA ALA A 224 -2.40 8.67 9.83
C ALA A 224 -2.28 10.12 9.35
N LYS A 225 -2.41 10.36 8.02
CA LYS A 225 -2.44 11.72 7.45
C LYS A 225 -3.60 12.55 7.99
N VAL A 226 -4.82 11.99 8.01
CA VAL A 226 -6.00 12.64 8.62
C VAL A 226 -5.74 13.00 10.08
N SER A 227 -5.08 12.12 10.84
CA SER A 227 -4.74 12.41 12.23
C SER A 227 -3.64 13.47 12.38
N SER A 228 -2.70 13.59 11.44
CA SER A 228 -1.68 14.64 11.48
C SER A 228 -2.23 16.00 11.11
N GLU A 229 -3.16 16.07 10.15
CA GLU A 229 -3.82 17.32 9.74
C GLU A 229 -4.66 17.92 10.88
N LEU A 230 -5.23 17.08 11.75
CA LEU A 230 -5.92 17.53 12.96
C LEU A 230 -5.01 18.14 14.04
N LYS A 231 -3.71 17.82 14.01
CA LYS A 231 -2.73 18.27 15.02
C LYS A 231 -1.98 19.53 14.60
N ALA A 232 -2.00 19.87 13.32
CA ALA A 232 -1.41 21.08 12.74
C ALA A 232 -2.34 22.28 12.92
#